data_AF-A0A938GQW3-F1
#
_entry.id   AF-A0A938GQW3-F1
#
_cell.length_a   1.000
_cell.length_b   1.000
_cell.length_c   1.000
_cell.angle_alpha   90.00
_cell.angle_beta   90.00
_cell.angle_gamma   90.00
#
_symmetry.space_group_name_H-M   'P 1'
#
loop_
_entity.id
_entity.type
_entity.pdbx_description
1 polymer ?
#
loop_
_entity_poly.entity_id
_entity_poly.type
_entity_poly.pdbx_seq_one_letter_code
_entity_poly.pdbx_strand_id
1 'polypeptide(L)'
;MSVLKTLQQRIGPELNFLFTIPPVETPVGWDCGWRSHEHAWHAYFVARMFGARAALCVGDFALLSRLMPPITTLEREPKHAWCTIGDLAPVDLSMTFAHFANAPQLRTAITGEGVNGDWVVRYAVDDSILDENLESGNEILFLERRIVAEPAAQLLDDPASFLPAPPPAASDNWAAHHGADIQLKIALHCYRCAAGTSRSIRNRPTREEAVAWIAEHYAEPGPAIRRLLGA
;
A
#
# COMPACT_ATOMS: atom_id res chain seq x y z
N MET A 1 8.57 15.71 12.16
CA MET A 1 8.23 15.50 10.72
C MET A 1 6.83 14.88 10.69
N SER A 2 5.91 15.36 9.85
CA SER A 2 4.56 14.78 9.77
C SER A 2 4.64 13.32 9.34
N VAL A 3 3.80 12.45 9.92
CA VAL A 3 3.74 11.02 9.58
C VAL A 3 3.47 10.83 8.08
N LEU A 4 2.63 11.68 7.48
CA LEU A 4 2.28 11.61 6.05
C LEU A 4 3.47 11.93 5.16
N LYS A 5 4.21 12.99 5.49
CA LYS A 5 5.43 13.36 4.75
C LYS A 5 6.46 12.24 4.83
N THR A 6 6.58 11.61 6.00
CA THR A 6 7.46 10.45 6.19
C THR A 6 7.00 9.26 5.35
N LEU A 7 5.70 8.94 5.36
CA LEU A 7 5.13 7.87 4.55
C LEU A 7 5.39 8.10 3.05
N GLN A 8 5.10 9.30 2.53
CA GLN A 8 5.33 9.64 1.12
C GLN A 8 6.80 9.62 0.72
N GLN A 9 7.68 10.23 1.51
CA GLN A 9 9.06 10.49 1.09
C GLN A 9 10.03 9.37 1.44
N ARG A 10 9.72 8.58 2.48
CA ARG A 10 10.61 7.54 2.99
C ARG A 10 10.03 6.14 2.88
N ILE A 11 8.72 5.96 2.92
CA ILE A 11 8.13 4.61 3.00
C ILE A 11 7.58 4.15 1.66
N GLY A 12 6.81 5.01 0.97
CA GLY A 12 6.33 4.72 -0.39
C GLY A 12 7.44 4.24 -1.32
N PRO A 13 8.62 4.89 -1.37
CA PRO A 13 9.70 4.41 -2.23
C PRO A 13 10.30 3.06 -1.83
N GLU A 14 10.34 2.72 -0.53
CA GLU A 14 10.82 1.39 -0.08
C GLU A 14 9.82 0.32 -0.46
N LEU A 15 8.53 0.55 -0.19
CA LEU A 15 7.47 -0.38 -0.50
C LEU A 15 7.32 -0.56 -2.01
N ASN A 16 7.35 0.50 -2.80
CA ASN A 16 7.32 0.40 -4.26
C ASN A 16 8.49 -0.41 -4.81
N PHE A 17 9.69 -0.28 -4.22
CA PHE A 17 10.85 -1.08 -4.63
C PHE A 17 10.68 -2.58 -4.31
N LEU A 18 10.02 -2.92 -3.21
CA LEU A 18 9.79 -4.30 -2.80
C LEU A 18 8.62 -4.95 -3.55
N PHE A 19 7.53 -4.20 -3.73
CA PHE A 19 6.22 -4.76 -4.04
C PHE A 19 5.68 -4.36 -5.41
N THR A 20 6.08 -3.22 -5.99
CA THR A 20 5.58 -2.85 -7.32
C THR A 20 6.19 -3.77 -8.36
N ILE A 21 5.33 -4.43 -9.12
CA ILE A 21 5.69 -5.34 -10.21
C ILE A 21 5.01 -4.90 -11.51
N PRO A 22 5.49 -5.37 -12.68
CA PRO A 22 4.79 -5.13 -13.93
C PRO A 22 3.35 -5.64 -13.88
N PRO A 23 2.38 -4.91 -14.48
CA PRO A 23 1.01 -5.35 -14.56
C PRO A 23 0.90 -6.63 -15.38
N VAL A 24 -0.06 -7.48 -15.02
CA VAL A 24 -0.31 -8.77 -15.69
C VAL A 24 -1.80 -8.98 -15.91
N GLU A 25 -2.15 -9.51 -17.07
CA GLU A 25 -3.52 -9.92 -17.36
C GLU A 25 -3.83 -11.24 -16.63
N THR A 26 -4.95 -11.27 -15.92
CA THR A 26 -5.45 -12.44 -15.19
C THR A 26 -6.84 -12.82 -15.69
N PRO A 27 -7.36 -14.03 -15.38
CA PRO A 27 -8.73 -14.41 -15.76
C PRO A 27 -9.83 -13.48 -15.25
N VAL A 28 -9.56 -12.67 -14.21
CA VAL A 28 -10.51 -11.75 -13.59
C VAL A 28 -10.26 -10.28 -13.97
N GLY A 29 -9.28 -10.00 -14.83
CA GLY A 29 -8.91 -8.67 -15.28
C GLY A 29 -7.43 -8.35 -15.07
N TRP A 30 -7.08 -7.07 -15.21
CA TRP A 30 -5.71 -6.59 -15.03
C TRP A 30 -5.35 -6.51 -13.55
N ASP A 31 -4.33 -7.27 -13.14
CA ASP A 31 -3.58 -6.95 -11.92
C ASP A 31 -2.59 -5.82 -12.29
N CYS A 32 -2.73 -4.67 -11.64
CA CYS A 32 -1.89 -3.50 -11.92
C CYS A 32 -0.50 -3.61 -11.30
N GLY A 33 -0.22 -4.69 -10.55
CA GLY A 33 1.07 -4.94 -9.92
C GLY A 33 1.37 -4.02 -8.74
N TRP A 34 0.37 -3.30 -8.21
CA TRP A 34 0.56 -2.35 -7.11
C TRP A 34 0.67 -3.02 -5.74
N ARG A 35 0.14 -4.23 -5.55
CA ARG A 35 0.19 -4.95 -4.26
C ARG A 35 -0.32 -4.06 -3.10
N SER A 36 -1.55 -3.57 -3.25
CA SER A 36 -2.08 -2.50 -2.40
C SER A 36 -2.36 -2.92 -0.97
N HIS A 37 -2.67 -4.19 -0.74
CA HIS A 37 -2.83 -4.75 0.61
C HIS A 37 -1.51 -4.72 1.38
N GLU A 38 -0.41 -5.13 0.75
CA GLU A 38 0.92 -5.10 1.36
C GLU A 38 1.31 -3.67 1.73
N HIS A 39 1.11 -2.71 0.81
CA HIS A 39 1.39 -1.30 1.08
C HIS A 39 0.53 -0.73 2.21
N ALA A 40 -0.79 -0.99 2.20
CA ALA A 40 -1.70 -0.53 3.22
C ALA A 40 -1.34 -1.10 4.59
N TRP A 41 -1.07 -2.40 4.67
CA TRP A 41 -0.69 -3.07 5.93
C TRP A 41 0.58 -2.46 6.52
N HIS A 42 1.62 -2.23 5.72
CA HIS A 42 2.85 -1.60 6.20
C HIS A 42 2.65 -0.12 6.57
N ALA A 43 1.90 0.65 5.76
CA ALA A 43 1.62 2.05 6.05
C ALA A 43 0.84 2.21 7.36
N TYR A 44 -0.15 1.35 7.59
CA TYR A 44 -0.93 1.28 8.83
C TYR A 44 -0.01 1.06 10.04
N PHE A 45 0.83 0.03 10.02
CA PHE A 45 1.70 -0.26 11.15
C PHE A 45 2.73 0.84 11.40
N VAL A 46 3.32 1.41 10.35
CA VAL A 46 4.22 2.56 10.50
C VAL A 46 3.49 3.74 11.14
N ALA A 47 2.29 4.09 10.66
CA ALA A 47 1.50 5.19 11.22
C ALA A 47 1.17 4.96 12.69
N ARG A 48 0.71 3.75 13.04
CA ARG A 48 0.38 3.36 14.41
C ARG A 48 1.60 3.37 15.34
N MET A 49 2.77 2.94 14.88
CA MET A 49 4.03 3.00 15.65
C MET A 49 4.52 4.44 15.88
N PHE A 50 4.09 5.41 15.06
CA PHE A 50 4.28 6.85 15.33
C PHE A 50 3.17 7.46 16.21
N GLY A 51 2.25 6.65 16.73
CA GLY A 51 1.13 7.10 17.55
C GLY A 51 0.01 7.80 16.78
N ALA A 52 -0.03 7.70 15.45
CA ALA A 52 -1.12 8.27 14.66
C ALA A 52 -2.37 7.38 14.73
N ARG A 53 -3.56 7.99 14.69
CA ARG A 53 -4.81 7.27 14.42
C ARG A 53 -4.77 6.78 12.98
N ALA A 54 -4.93 5.48 12.76
CA ALA A 54 -4.99 4.91 11.42
C ALA A 54 -5.94 3.71 11.38
N ALA A 55 -6.59 3.52 10.23
CA ALA A 55 -7.38 2.32 9.93
C ALA A 55 -7.04 1.80 8.54
N LEU A 56 -7.21 0.50 8.33
CA LEU A 56 -7.10 -0.14 7.02
C LEU A 56 -8.47 -0.10 6.34
N CYS A 57 -8.47 0.29 5.08
CA CYS A 57 -9.67 0.37 4.25
C CYS A 57 -9.50 -0.57 3.06
N VAL A 58 -10.60 -1.21 2.67
CA VAL A 58 -10.71 -2.04 1.47
C VAL A 58 -11.89 -1.53 0.66
N GLY A 59 -11.70 -1.40 -0.64
CA GLY A 59 -12.78 -1.00 -1.53
C GLY A 59 -12.39 -0.97 -2.99
N ASP A 60 -13.17 -0.25 -3.77
CA ASP A 60 -12.99 -0.14 -5.21
C ASP A 60 -12.10 1.05 -5.56
N PHE A 61 -11.43 0.96 -6.71
CA PHE A 61 -10.88 2.12 -7.39
C PHE A 61 -11.37 2.18 -8.83
N ALA A 62 -11.35 3.38 -9.40
CA ALA A 62 -11.47 3.59 -10.83
C ALA A 62 -10.44 4.63 -11.29
N LEU A 63 -9.73 4.30 -12.36
CA LEU A 63 -8.86 5.19 -13.11
C LEU A 63 -9.52 5.52 -14.42
N LEU A 64 -9.79 6.80 -14.62
CA LEU A 64 -10.38 7.32 -15.83
C LEU A 64 -9.42 8.31 -16.46
N SER A 65 -9.10 8.09 -17.72
CA SER A 65 -8.25 8.98 -18.49
C SER A 65 -8.54 8.79 -19.96
N ARG A 66 -8.35 9.83 -20.77
CA ARG A 66 -8.38 9.71 -22.23
C ARG A 66 -7.11 9.06 -22.80
N LEU A 67 -6.06 8.93 -22.00
CA LEU A 67 -4.74 8.45 -22.41
C LEU A 67 -4.55 6.94 -22.22
N MET A 68 -5.47 6.28 -21.50
CA MET A 68 -5.43 4.86 -21.22
C MET A 68 -6.84 4.29 -21.08
N PRO A 69 -7.05 2.99 -21.38
CA PRO A 69 -8.30 2.33 -21.08
C PRO A 69 -8.68 2.47 -19.59
N PRO A 70 -9.97 2.55 -19.26
CA PRO A 70 -10.42 2.55 -17.87
C PRO A 70 -9.88 1.33 -17.12
N ILE A 71 -9.31 1.55 -15.93
CA ILE A 71 -8.85 0.50 -15.04
C ILE A 71 -9.65 0.60 -13.75
N THR A 72 -10.30 -0.48 -13.34
CA THR A 72 -11.17 -0.46 -12.16
C THR A 72 -11.32 -1.83 -11.52
N THR A 73 -11.57 -1.82 -10.21
CA THR A 73 -12.02 -2.99 -9.42
C THR A 73 -13.52 -3.01 -9.16
N LEU A 74 -14.29 -2.06 -9.69
CA LEU A 74 -15.76 -2.10 -9.61
C LEU A 74 -16.27 -3.45 -10.13
N GLU A 75 -17.10 -4.10 -9.31
CA GLU A 75 -17.67 -5.45 -9.57
C GLU A 75 -16.64 -6.59 -9.73
N ARG A 76 -15.36 -6.34 -9.40
CA ARG A 76 -14.25 -7.31 -9.55
C ARG A 76 -13.55 -7.57 -8.23
N GLU A 77 -12.86 -8.71 -8.16
CA GLU A 77 -11.95 -9.08 -7.07
C GLU A 77 -10.56 -9.37 -7.64
N PRO A 78 -9.47 -9.16 -6.86
CA PRO A 78 -9.47 -8.62 -5.50
C PRO A 78 -9.77 -7.11 -5.46
N LYS A 79 -10.39 -6.64 -4.38
CA LYS A 79 -10.49 -5.21 -4.05
C LYS A 79 -9.13 -4.55 -3.85
N HIS A 80 -9.12 -3.22 -3.83
CA HIS A 80 -7.94 -2.42 -3.53
C HIS A 80 -7.93 -2.01 -2.07
N ALA A 81 -6.74 -1.75 -1.52
CA ALA A 81 -6.58 -1.42 -0.12
C ALA A 81 -5.74 -0.17 0.09
N TRP A 82 -6.09 0.61 1.11
CA TRP A 82 -5.41 1.85 1.50
C TRP A 82 -5.57 2.08 3.01
N CYS A 83 -5.06 3.20 3.50
CA CYS A 83 -5.25 3.63 4.89
C CYS A 83 -6.12 4.89 4.99
N THR A 84 -6.80 5.05 6.11
CA THR A 84 -7.11 6.37 6.68
C THR A 84 -6.05 6.71 7.72
N ILE A 85 -5.57 7.95 7.77
CA ILE A 85 -4.61 8.42 8.79
C ILE A 85 -5.03 9.78 9.31
N GLY A 86 -5.36 9.85 10.60
CA GLY A 86 -6.05 11.00 11.18
C GLY A 86 -7.42 11.14 10.51
N ASP A 87 -7.64 12.29 9.87
CA ASP A 87 -8.86 12.62 9.12
C ASP A 87 -8.64 12.57 7.59
N LEU A 88 -7.50 12.04 7.14
CA LEU A 88 -7.19 11.97 5.71
C LEU A 88 -7.47 10.57 5.15
N ALA A 89 -8.21 10.57 4.04
CA ALA A 89 -8.44 9.43 3.18
C ALA A 89 -8.51 9.93 1.72
N PRO A 90 -8.02 9.13 0.75
CA PRO A 90 -7.30 7.88 0.93
C PRO A 90 -5.80 8.14 1.15
N VAL A 91 -5.14 7.36 2.00
CA VAL A 91 -3.67 7.29 2.06
C VAL A 91 -3.22 6.02 1.37
N ASP A 92 -2.75 6.16 0.13
CA ASP A 92 -2.31 5.06 -0.73
C ASP A 92 -0.86 5.29 -1.21
N LEU A 93 0.02 4.38 -0.80
CA LEU A 93 1.43 4.37 -1.17
C LEU A 93 1.74 3.45 -2.35
N SER A 94 0.79 2.62 -2.76
CA SER A 94 0.94 1.57 -3.76
C SER A 94 0.72 2.06 -5.19
N MET A 95 -0.26 2.96 -5.36
CA MET A 95 -0.66 3.39 -6.69
C MET A 95 0.44 4.23 -7.33
N THR A 96 0.99 3.71 -8.43
CA THR A 96 2.04 4.35 -9.22
C THR A 96 1.88 3.96 -10.69
N PHE A 97 2.23 4.87 -11.59
CA PHE A 97 2.12 4.63 -13.04
C PHE A 97 3.46 4.23 -13.67
N ALA A 98 4.44 3.78 -12.88
CA ALA A 98 5.79 3.48 -13.34
C ALA A 98 5.85 2.42 -14.47
N HIS A 99 4.90 1.48 -14.50
CA HIS A 99 4.78 0.46 -15.55
C HIS A 99 3.74 0.80 -16.63
N PHE A 100 3.09 1.96 -16.55
CA PHE A 100 2.06 2.42 -17.48
C PHE A 100 2.64 3.54 -18.35
N ALA A 101 3.35 3.17 -19.42
CA ALA A 101 4.23 4.06 -20.18
C ALA A 101 3.57 5.39 -20.66
N ASN A 102 2.29 5.35 -21.05
CA ASN A 102 1.59 6.53 -21.57
C ASN A 102 0.75 7.26 -20.50
N ALA A 103 0.68 6.74 -19.28
CA ALA A 103 -0.08 7.35 -18.20
C ALA A 103 0.73 8.49 -17.56
N PRO A 104 0.11 9.67 -17.33
CA PRO A 104 0.73 10.72 -16.54
C PRO A 104 1.14 10.17 -15.17
N GLN A 105 2.32 10.52 -14.68
CA GLN A 105 2.78 10.05 -13.38
C GLN A 105 2.13 10.88 -12.26
N LEU A 106 1.90 10.23 -11.11
CA LEU A 106 1.57 10.96 -9.89
C LEU A 106 2.77 11.81 -9.45
N ARG A 107 2.49 12.99 -8.90
CA ARG A 107 3.54 13.86 -8.36
C ARG A 107 4.13 13.28 -7.08
N THR A 108 3.30 12.69 -6.24
CA THR A 108 3.66 12.00 -4.99
C THR A 108 2.70 10.85 -4.72
N ALA A 109 2.99 10.01 -3.73
CA ALA A 109 1.99 9.07 -3.20
C ALA A 109 0.73 9.81 -2.71
N ILE A 110 -0.42 9.13 -2.80
CA ILE A 110 -1.74 9.71 -2.51
C ILE A 110 -1.93 9.80 -1.00
N THR A 111 -2.29 10.98 -0.48
CA THR A 111 -2.51 11.21 0.96
C THR A 111 -3.72 12.11 1.20
N GLY A 112 -4.83 11.83 0.53
CA GLY A 112 -6.02 12.64 0.52
C GLY A 112 -6.50 12.96 -0.89
N GLU A 113 -7.68 13.58 -0.94
CA GLU A 113 -8.31 14.07 -2.16
C GLU A 113 -7.60 15.31 -2.75
N GLY A 114 -7.91 15.60 -4.01
CA GLY A 114 -7.44 16.78 -4.73
C GLY A 114 -6.40 16.47 -5.81
N VAL A 115 -5.70 17.51 -6.26
CA VAL A 115 -4.79 17.45 -7.40
C VAL A 115 -3.45 16.80 -7.02
N ASN A 116 -3.04 15.78 -7.77
CA ASN A 116 -1.76 15.09 -7.63
C ASN A 116 -1.07 14.94 -9.00
N GLY A 117 -0.38 15.98 -9.43
CA GLY A 117 0.16 16.06 -10.79
C GLY A 117 -0.96 16.32 -11.78
N ASP A 118 -1.06 15.49 -12.81
CA ASP A 118 -2.11 15.58 -13.84
C ASP A 118 -3.39 14.83 -13.46
N TRP A 119 -3.44 14.26 -12.25
CA TRP A 119 -4.57 13.49 -11.73
C TRP A 119 -5.35 14.25 -10.67
N VAL A 120 -6.67 14.07 -10.68
CA VAL A 120 -7.57 14.48 -9.58
C VAL A 120 -7.96 13.22 -8.80
N VAL A 121 -7.67 13.21 -7.50
CA VAL A 121 -8.06 12.13 -6.58
C VAL A 121 -9.36 12.50 -5.90
N ARG A 122 -10.31 11.57 -5.92
CA ARG A 122 -11.61 11.64 -5.22
C ARG A 122 -11.77 10.44 -4.32
N TYR A 123 -12.49 10.63 -3.21
CA TYR A 123 -12.80 9.55 -2.29
C TYR A 123 -14.26 9.62 -1.82
N ALA A 124 -14.93 8.48 -1.87
CA ALA A 124 -16.30 8.34 -1.40
C ALA A 124 -16.46 7.10 -0.52
N VAL A 125 -17.52 7.10 0.27
CA VAL A 125 -17.94 5.99 1.14
C VAL A 125 -19.27 5.37 0.69
N ASP A 126 -19.83 5.86 -0.43
CA ASP A 126 -21.06 5.36 -1.02
C ASP A 126 -21.07 5.53 -2.55
N ASP A 127 -21.99 4.83 -3.21
CA ASP A 127 -22.05 4.73 -4.67
C ASP A 127 -22.55 6.01 -5.36
N SER A 128 -23.00 7.04 -4.64
CA SER A 128 -23.55 8.26 -5.27
C SER A 128 -22.53 9.01 -6.13
N ILE A 129 -21.23 8.83 -5.84
CA ILE A 129 -20.14 9.40 -6.64
C ILE A 129 -20.09 8.84 -8.07
N LEU A 130 -20.67 7.66 -8.31
CA LEU A 130 -20.72 7.04 -9.64
C LEU A 130 -21.77 7.71 -10.55
N ASP A 131 -22.74 8.41 -9.96
CA ASP A 131 -23.75 9.20 -10.68
C ASP A 131 -23.23 10.60 -11.05
N GLU A 132 -22.08 11.01 -10.51
CA GLU A 132 -21.44 12.28 -10.86
C GLU A 132 -20.77 12.17 -12.24
N ASN A 133 -20.94 13.22 -13.05
CA ASN A 133 -20.18 13.33 -14.30
C ASN A 133 -18.71 13.55 -13.95
N LEU A 134 -17.93 12.46 -13.96
CA LEU A 134 -16.47 12.52 -13.86
C LEU A 134 -15.99 13.39 -15.02
N GLU A 135 -15.38 14.53 -14.70
CA GLU A 135 -14.96 15.50 -15.68
C GLU A 135 -13.85 14.87 -16.51
N SER A 136 -13.87 15.15 -17.82
CA SER A 136 -13.17 14.33 -18.82
C SER A 136 -11.62 14.36 -18.83
N GLY A 137 -10.98 14.66 -17.69
CA GLY A 137 -9.54 14.64 -17.45
C GLY A 137 -9.01 13.29 -16.97
N ASN A 138 -7.92 13.31 -16.19
CA ASN A 138 -7.39 12.12 -15.53
C ASN A 138 -7.88 12.09 -14.07
N GLU A 139 -8.71 11.12 -13.73
CA GLU A 139 -9.33 10.98 -12.42
C GLU A 139 -9.01 9.63 -11.78
N ILE A 140 -8.82 9.67 -10.46
CA ILE A 140 -8.64 8.51 -9.59
C ILE A 140 -9.74 8.57 -8.54
N LEU A 141 -10.68 7.65 -8.65
CA LEU A 141 -11.74 7.48 -7.66
C LEU A 141 -11.40 6.32 -6.73
N PHE A 142 -11.47 6.57 -5.43
CA PHE A 142 -11.51 5.54 -4.40
C PHE A 142 -12.92 5.46 -3.83
N LEU A 143 -13.44 4.25 -3.69
CA LEU A 143 -14.76 4.00 -3.14
C LEU A 143 -14.64 2.98 -2.01
N GLU A 144 -14.73 3.46 -0.78
CA GLU A 144 -14.61 2.61 0.40
C GLU A 144 -15.79 1.64 0.49
N ARG A 145 -15.47 0.35 0.68
CA ARG A 145 -16.48 -0.70 0.91
C ARG A 145 -16.46 -1.19 2.35
N ARG A 146 -15.29 -1.19 2.99
CA ARG A 146 -15.11 -1.71 4.34
C ARG A 146 -13.91 -1.08 5.02
N ILE A 147 -14.10 -0.72 6.29
CA ILE A 147 -13.01 -0.52 7.26
C ILE A 147 -12.73 -1.84 7.97
N VAL A 148 -11.47 -2.25 8.01
CA VAL A 148 -11.00 -3.45 8.73
C VAL A 148 -11.13 -3.20 10.22
N ALA A 149 -11.89 -4.05 10.91
CA ALA A 149 -12.24 -3.87 12.33
C ALA A 149 -11.21 -4.51 13.28
N GLU A 150 -10.36 -5.39 12.75
CA GLU A 150 -9.37 -6.16 13.49
C GLU A 150 -8.38 -5.22 14.22
N PRO A 151 -8.16 -5.43 15.53
CA PRO A 151 -7.16 -4.68 16.27
C PRO A 151 -5.74 -4.90 15.73
N ALA A 152 -4.87 -3.90 15.91
CA ALA A 152 -3.47 -3.99 15.52
C ALA A 152 -2.74 -5.22 16.09
N ALA A 153 -3.09 -5.64 17.31
CA ALA A 153 -2.51 -6.84 17.92
C ALA A 153 -2.85 -8.11 17.12
N GLN A 154 -4.13 -8.27 16.73
CA GLN A 154 -4.61 -9.40 15.94
C GLN A 154 -3.99 -9.41 14.53
N LEU A 155 -3.93 -8.25 13.88
CA LEU A 155 -3.28 -8.11 12.56
C LEU A 155 -1.78 -8.43 12.58
N LEU A 156 -1.12 -8.30 13.75
CA LEU A 156 0.27 -8.72 13.94
C LEU A 156 0.42 -10.21 14.16
N ASP A 157 -0.50 -10.82 14.91
CA ASP A 157 -0.49 -12.26 15.17
C ASP A 157 -0.87 -13.06 13.90
N ASP A 158 -1.75 -12.49 13.07
CA ASP A 158 -2.20 -13.09 11.82
C ASP A 158 -2.24 -12.07 10.67
N PRO A 159 -1.10 -11.80 10.00
CA PRO A 159 -1.07 -10.95 8.82
C PRO A 159 -1.93 -11.48 7.65
N ALA A 160 -2.18 -12.80 7.58
CA ALA A 160 -2.94 -13.42 6.51
C ALA A 160 -4.45 -13.11 6.59
N SER A 161 -4.92 -12.60 7.74
CA SER A 161 -6.29 -12.06 7.87
C SER A 161 -6.57 -10.84 6.97
N PHE A 162 -5.52 -10.15 6.50
CA PHE A 162 -5.63 -8.99 5.61
C PHE A 162 -4.81 -9.12 4.33
N LEU A 163 -3.62 -9.71 4.39
CA LEU A 163 -2.77 -9.87 3.23
C LEU A 163 -3.28 -11.02 2.36
N PRO A 164 -3.41 -10.82 1.03
CA PRO A 164 -3.82 -11.90 0.14
C PRO A 164 -2.79 -13.03 0.17
N ALA A 165 -3.27 -14.26 0.10
CA ALA A 165 -2.38 -15.41 0.01
C ALA A 165 -1.57 -15.33 -1.29
N PRO A 166 -0.22 -15.38 -1.23
CA PRO A 166 0.58 -15.44 -2.45
C PRO A 166 0.26 -16.74 -3.20
N PRO A 167 0.27 -16.75 -4.54
CA PRO A 167 0.11 -17.99 -5.29
C PRO A 167 1.19 -19.00 -4.86
N PRO A 168 0.87 -20.30 -4.67
CA PRO A 168 1.81 -21.28 -4.10
C PRO A 168 3.14 -21.43 -4.85
N ALA A 169 3.17 -21.10 -6.14
CA ALA A 169 4.36 -21.16 -7.00
C ALA A 169 4.94 -19.78 -7.35
N ALA A 170 4.46 -18.71 -6.73
CA ALA A 170 4.96 -17.37 -7.01
C ALA A 170 6.29 -17.14 -6.29
N SER A 171 7.27 -16.64 -7.03
CA SER A 171 8.62 -16.33 -6.51
C SER A 171 8.63 -15.23 -5.45
N ASP A 172 7.50 -14.54 -5.26
CA ASP A 172 7.28 -13.50 -4.27
C ASP A 172 6.53 -14.01 -3.01
N ASN A 173 6.40 -15.33 -2.82
CA ASN A 173 5.97 -15.88 -1.55
C ASN A 173 7.08 -15.77 -0.49
N TRP A 174 7.31 -14.55 -0.01
CA TRP A 174 8.40 -14.26 0.91
C TRP A 174 8.25 -14.99 2.24
N ALA A 175 7.03 -15.26 2.69
CA ALA A 175 6.81 -16.01 3.93
C ALA A 175 7.34 -17.44 3.82
N ALA A 176 7.17 -18.08 2.66
CA ALA A 176 7.74 -19.40 2.40
C ALA A 176 9.28 -19.39 2.33
N HIS A 177 9.88 -18.31 1.81
CA HIS A 177 11.33 -18.21 1.63
C HIS A 177 12.08 -17.70 2.87
N HIS A 178 11.49 -16.81 3.65
CA HIS A 178 12.16 -16.06 4.73
C HIS A 178 11.52 -16.24 6.11
N GLY A 179 10.45 -17.04 6.19
CA GLY A 179 9.70 -17.32 7.41
C GLY A 179 8.45 -16.46 7.57
N ALA A 180 7.52 -16.93 8.40
CA ALA A 180 6.21 -16.31 8.62
C ALA A 180 6.27 -14.87 9.19
N ASP A 181 7.40 -14.49 9.80
CA ASP A 181 7.59 -13.18 10.42
C ASP A 181 8.08 -12.08 9.44
N ILE A 182 8.28 -12.41 8.16
CA ILE A 182 8.87 -11.49 7.18
C ILE A 182 8.07 -10.19 7.03
N GLN A 183 6.74 -10.25 7.08
CA GLN A 183 5.89 -9.05 6.99
C GLN A 183 6.14 -8.11 8.17
N LEU A 184 6.33 -8.66 9.37
CA LEU A 184 6.65 -7.88 10.56
C LEU A 184 8.06 -7.28 10.44
N LYS A 185 9.04 -8.02 9.89
CA LYS A 185 10.38 -7.49 9.64
C LYS A 185 10.36 -6.31 8.66
N ILE A 186 9.57 -6.40 7.58
CA ILE A 186 9.40 -5.32 6.61
C ILE A 186 8.72 -4.11 7.25
N ALA A 187 7.66 -4.29 8.05
CA ALA A 187 7.03 -3.18 8.78
C ALA A 187 8.01 -2.50 9.75
N LEU A 188 8.79 -3.28 10.49
CA LEU A 188 9.79 -2.75 11.41
C LEU A 188 10.92 -2.02 10.67
N HIS A 189 11.36 -2.56 9.52
CA HIS A 189 12.31 -1.88 8.65
C HIS A 189 11.79 -0.53 8.17
N CYS A 190 10.57 -0.50 7.63
CA CYS A 190 9.91 0.72 7.20
C CYS A 190 9.84 1.73 8.34
N TYR A 191 9.43 1.32 9.54
CA TYR A 191 9.45 2.21 10.71
C TYR A 191 10.84 2.78 11.02
N ARG A 192 11.90 1.95 10.99
CA ARG A 192 13.27 2.44 11.24
C ARG A 192 13.75 3.40 10.15
N CYS A 193 13.41 3.16 8.88
CA CYS A 193 13.67 4.11 7.79
C CYS A 193 12.93 5.44 8.02
N ALA A 194 11.65 5.37 8.38
CA ALA A 194 10.86 6.55 8.75
C ALA A 194 11.49 7.33 9.91
N ALA A 195 11.91 6.64 10.97
CA ALA A 195 12.55 7.22 12.14
C ALA A 195 13.99 7.72 11.89
N GLY A 196 14.58 7.41 10.74
CA GLY A 196 15.96 7.76 10.40
C GLY A 196 17.01 6.91 11.12
N THR A 197 16.61 5.74 11.63
CA THR A 197 17.48 4.79 12.34
C THR A 197 17.90 3.59 11.50
N SER A 198 17.41 3.50 10.25
CA SER A 198 17.90 2.56 9.24
C SER A 198 18.10 3.25 7.89
N ARG A 199 18.91 2.63 7.03
CA ARG A 199 19.15 3.09 5.66
C ARG A 199 18.12 2.46 4.72
N SER A 200 17.80 3.18 3.66
CA SER A 200 16.99 2.68 2.54
C SER A 200 17.53 1.36 1.99
N ILE A 201 16.64 0.41 1.67
CA ILE A 201 16.98 -0.85 0.97
C ILE A 201 17.00 -0.69 -0.55
N ARG A 202 16.61 0.48 -1.07
CA ARG A 202 16.61 0.76 -2.52
C ARG A 202 18.01 0.85 -3.14
N ASN A 203 19.06 0.84 -2.31
CA ASN A 203 20.44 0.74 -2.77
C ASN A 203 20.87 -0.71 -3.04
N ARG A 204 20.00 -1.69 -2.79
CA ARG A 204 20.23 -3.09 -3.11
C ARG A 204 20.00 -3.33 -4.62
N PRO A 205 20.76 -4.26 -5.24
CA PRO A 205 20.61 -4.58 -6.66
C PRO A 205 19.23 -5.09 -7.05
N THR A 206 18.62 -5.92 -6.20
CA THR A 206 17.36 -6.61 -6.47
C THR A 206 16.42 -6.55 -5.27
N ARG A 207 15.12 -6.75 -5.52
CA ARG A 207 14.12 -6.87 -4.45
C ARG A 207 14.37 -8.12 -3.59
N GLU A 208 14.80 -9.22 -4.20
CA GLU A 208 15.10 -10.48 -3.50
C GLU A 208 16.25 -10.28 -2.51
N GLU A 209 17.32 -9.59 -2.90
CA GLU A 209 18.42 -9.24 -2.00
C GLU A 209 18.00 -8.28 -0.88
N ALA A 210 17.09 -7.35 -1.16
CA ALA A 210 16.55 -6.45 -0.14
C ALA A 210 15.71 -7.20 0.90
N VAL A 211 14.82 -8.11 0.48
CA VAL A 211 14.00 -8.92 1.39
C VAL A 211 14.89 -9.86 2.22
N ALA A 212 15.86 -10.52 1.59
CA ALA A 212 16.83 -11.37 2.30
C ALA A 212 17.59 -10.56 3.36
N TRP A 213 18.05 -9.35 3.03
CA TRP A 213 18.71 -8.47 3.99
C TRP A 213 17.79 -8.11 5.16
N ILE A 214 16.53 -7.74 4.91
CA ILE A 214 15.54 -7.47 5.96
C ILE A 214 15.32 -8.72 6.83
N ALA A 215 15.21 -9.90 6.23
CA ALA A 215 14.99 -11.16 6.93
C ALA A 215 16.07 -11.44 7.98
N GLU A 216 17.32 -11.11 7.66
CA GLU A 216 18.50 -11.32 8.51
C GLU A 216 18.71 -10.21 9.57
N HIS A 217 18.33 -8.96 9.28
CA HIS A 217 18.71 -7.80 10.10
C HIS A 217 17.73 -7.47 11.23
N TYR A 218 16.55 -8.07 11.23
CA TYR A 218 15.47 -7.77 12.16
C TYR A 218 15.10 -9.00 12.98
N ALA A 219 15.83 -9.24 14.07
CA ALA A 219 15.48 -10.24 15.06
C ALA A 219 14.24 -9.81 15.86
N GLU A 220 13.37 -10.78 16.16
CA GLU A 220 12.19 -10.63 17.04
C GLU A 220 11.31 -9.40 16.70
N PRO A 221 10.79 -9.28 15.45
CA PRO A 221 10.07 -8.09 15.03
C PRO A 221 8.75 -7.88 15.80
N GLY A 222 8.07 -8.96 16.20
CA GLY A 222 6.79 -8.89 16.94
C GLY A 222 6.89 -8.14 18.27
N PRO A 223 7.75 -8.59 19.23
CA PRO A 223 7.97 -7.87 20.48
C PRO A 223 8.39 -6.41 20.30
N ALA A 224 9.22 -6.12 19.29
CA ALA A 224 9.64 -4.75 19.00
C ALA A 224 8.48 -3.87 18.53
N ILE A 225 7.64 -4.36 17.62
CA ILE A 225 6.46 -3.62 17.15
C ILE A 225 5.46 -3.42 18.28
N ARG A 226 5.19 -4.43 19.11
CA ARG A 226 4.27 -4.32 20.26
C ARG A 226 4.65 -3.18 21.20
N ARG A 227 5.94 -3.10 21.56
CA ARG A 227 6.47 -2.00 22.37
C ARG A 227 6.24 -0.64 21.71
N LEU A 228 6.44 -0.54 20.39
CA LEU A 228 6.23 0.70 19.64
C LEU A 228 4.74 1.09 19.53
N LEU A 229 3.84 0.12 19.58
CA LEU A 229 2.40 0.35 19.62
C LEU A 229 1.88 0.70 21.02
N GLY A 230 2.73 0.66 22.06
CA GLY A 230 2.33 0.86 23.45
C GLY A 230 1.61 -0.33 24.08
N ALA A 231 1.84 -1.54 23.56
CA ALA A 231 1.31 -2.81 24.04
C ALA A 231 2.36 -3.64 24.78
#